data_AF-A0A5C8B250-F1
#
_entry.id   AF-A0A5C8B250-F1
#
_cell.length_a   1.000
_cell.length_b   1.000
_cell.length_c   1.000
_cell.angle_alpha   90.00
_cell.angle_beta   90.00
_cell.angle_gamma   90.00
#
_symmetry.space_group_name_H-M   'P 1'
#
loop_
_entity.id
_entity.type
_entity.pdbx_description
1 polymer ?
#
loop_
_entity_poly.entity_id
_entity_poly.type
_entity_poly.pdbx_seq_one_letter_code
_entity_poly.pdbx_strand_id
1 'polypeptide(L)'
;MQNYLTIDEASELSGLERENFIRDYIETGVVSIKVEDGVKSIELSEFLRVFPNAKSKKVDSIDPEIDLLLKQQKIENLEYQLVQLKRQLEKQDEDYSWLRNKFDSTTLLLEQKLDTSELDKHKQEIKKLSEESIQWEKKYNTLLAANELKTLLKENKELKEKLESLNSKLSTTKINNVANTNSVEKISTQAVVSPNLSHPTQQNKIATGSTQFSHTEGQFRHSGEQPSTAIKPKRRKIFGIF
;
A
#
# COMPACT_ATOMS: atom_id res chain seq x y z
N MET A 1 23.49 -59.08 -17.89
CA MET A 1 24.31 -58.76 -16.69
C MET A 1 23.68 -59.47 -15.51
N GLN A 2 24.46 -60.16 -14.67
CA GLN A 2 23.94 -60.72 -13.42
C GLN A 2 23.75 -59.58 -12.42
N ASN A 3 22.53 -59.41 -11.91
CA ASN A 3 22.18 -58.37 -10.95
C ASN A 3 22.49 -58.77 -9.50
N TYR A 4 22.90 -60.01 -9.28
CA TYR A 4 23.16 -60.57 -7.96
C TYR A 4 24.54 -61.24 -7.95
N LEU A 5 25.27 -61.00 -6.87
CA LEU A 5 26.58 -61.56 -6.59
C LEU A 5 26.46 -62.61 -5.49
N THR A 6 27.21 -63.68 -5.60
CA THR A 6 27.45 -64.56 -4.45
C THR A 6 28.32 -63.85 -3.41
N ILE A 7 28.30 -64.32 -2.16
CA ILE A 7 29.15 -63.77 -1.10
C ILE A 7 30.63 -63.88 -1.47
N ASP A 8 31.01 -64.97 -2.14
CA ASP A 8 32.39 -65.21 -2.58
C ASP A 8 32.82 -64.19 -3.63
N GLU A 9 32.00 -63.99 -4.67
CA GLU A 9 32.25 -62.97 -5.69
C GLU A 9 32.27 -61.55 -5.11
N ALA A 10 31.40 -61.23 -4.16
CA ALA A 10 31.38 -59.94 -3.49
C ALA A 10 32.65 -59.72 -2.64
N SER A 11 33.13 -60.76 -1.94
CA SER A 11 34.37 -60.68 -1.17
C SER A 11 35.59 -60.43 -2.08
N GLU A 12 35.69 -61.18 -3.19
CA GLU A 12 36.76 -61.00 -4.18
C GLU A 12 36.75 -59.61 -4.81
N LEU A 13 35.57 -59.11 -5.18
CA LEU A 13 35.41 -57.77 -5.77
C LEU A 13 35.74 -56.66 -4.76
N SER A 14 35.42 -56.86 -3.48
CA SER A 14 35.73 -55.89 -2.42
C SER A 14 37.23 -55.84 -2.08
N GLY A 15 38.01 -56.87 -2.45
CA GLY A 15 39.41 -57.01 -2.07
C GLY A 15 39.60 -57.36 -0.59
N LEU A 16 38.55 -57.84 0.09
CA LEU A 16 38.57 -58.26 1.48
C LEU A 16 38.53 -59.79 1.57
N GLU A 17 39.17 -60.36 2.59
CA GLU A 17 38.98 -61.76 2.93
C GLU A 17 37.51 -62.04 3.30
N ARG A 18 37.02 -63.21 2.92
CA ARG A 18 35.62 -63.61 3.05
C ARG A 18 35.10 -63.45 4.49
N GLU A 19 35.89 -63.86 5.47
CA GLU A 19 35.52 -63.81 6.89
C GLU A 19 35.33 -62.37 7.37
N ASN A 20 36.22 -61.45 6.94
CA ASN A 20 36.11 -60.04 7.27
C ASN A 20 34.93 -59.39 6.54
N PHE A 21 34.70 -59.75 5.28
CA PHE A 21 33.53 -59.28 4.54
C PHE A 21 32.22 -59.70 5.21
N ILE A 22 32.11 -60.95 5.66
CA ILE A 22 30.92 -61.45 6.37
C ILE A 22 30.74 -60.73 7.70
N ARG A 23 31.77 -60.72 8.55
CA ARG A 23 31.67 -60.14 9.89
C ARG A 23 31.38 -58.65 9.85
N ASP A 24 32.13 -57.91 9.03
CA ASP A 24 32.14 -56.45 9.12
C ASP A 24 31.07 -55.78 8.25
N TYR A 25 30.52 -56.48 7.25
CA TYR A 25 29.55 -55.91 6.31
C TYR A 25 28.23 -56.66 6.21
N ILE A 26 28.22 -57.99 6.36
CA ILE A 26 26.98 -58.77 6.31
C ILE A 26 26.33 -58.84 7.68
N GLU A 27 27.04 -59.29 8.70
CA GLU A 27 26.48 -59.50 10.06
C GLU A 27 26.11 -58.17 10.74
N THR A 28 26.84 -57.11 10.42
CA THR A 28 26.56 -55.73 10.84
C THR A 28 25.42 -55.06 10.07
N GLY A 29 24.94 -55.67 8.98
CA GLY A 29 23.85 -55.17 8.16
C GLY A 29 24.22 -53.99 7.25
N VAL A 30 25.51 -53.75 7.00
CA VAL A 30 25.96 -52.70 6.06
C VAL A 30 25.59 -53.06 4.60
N VAL A 31 25.60 -54.36 4.28
CA VAL A 31 25.20 -54.93 3.00
C VAL A 31 24.00 -55.85 3.19
N SER A 32 22.93 -55.59 2.44
CA SER A 32 21.72 -56.41 2.46
C SER A 32 21.91 -57.72 1.68
N ILE A 33 21.41 -58.83 2.22
CA ILE A 33 21.43 -60.14 1.57
C ILE A 33 20.01 -60.57 1.22
N LYS A 34 19.85 -61.07 -0.01
CA LYS A 34 18.67 -61.80 -0.45
C LYS A 34 18.94 -63.31 -0.33
N VAL A 35 18.04 -64.03 0.33
CA VAL A 35 18.08 -65.50 0.42
C VAL A 35 16.99 -66.07 -0.46
N GLU A 36 17.37 -66.78 -1.52
CA GLU A 36 16.45 -67.41 -2.47
C GLU A 36 16.86 -68.90 -2.57
N ASP A 37 15.93 -69.80 -2.28
CA ASP A 37 16.17 -71.26 -2.21
C ASP A 37 17.36 -71.69 -1.33
N GLY A 38 17.59 -70.96 -0.23
CA GLY A 38 18.70 -71.20 0.70
C GLY A 38 20.05 -70.64 0.23
N VAL A 39 20.12 -70.06 -0.97
CA VAL A 39 21.31 -69.41 -1.50
C VAL A 39 21.32 -67.93 -1.10
N LYS A 40 22.40 -67.51 -0.43
CA LYS A 40 22.62 -66.11 -0.06
C LYS A 40 23.26 -65.36 -1.23
N SER A 41 22.61 -64.29 -1.66
CA SER A 41 23.07 -63.43 -2.74
C SER A 41 22.95 -61.96 -2.35
N ILE A 42 23.78 -61.11 -2.95
CA ILE A 42 23.83 -59.67 -2.70
C ILE A 42 23.48 -58.97 -4.00
N GLU A 43 22.57 -58.00 -3.95
CA GLU A 43 22.27 -57.21 -5.13
C GLU A 43 23.47 -56.34 -5.54
N LEU A 44 23.78 -56.28 -6.83
CA LEU A 44 24.94 -55.55 -7.35
C LEU A 44 24.87 -54.04 -7.03
N SER A 45 23.66 -53.47 -6.99
CA SER A 45 23.41 -52.08 -6.61
C SER A 45 23.76 -51.82 -5.13
N GLU A 46 23.36 -52.72 -4.23
CA GLU A 46 23.70 -52.67 -2.80
C GLU A 46 25.22 -52.81 -2.59
N PHE A 47 25.85 -53.73 -3.31
CA PHE A 47 27.30 -53.92 -3.25
C PHE A 47 28.06 -52.66 -3.69
N LEU A 48 27.71 -52.08 -4.84
CA LEU A 48 28.37 -50.88 -5.38
C LEU A 48 28.11 -49.63 -4.54
N ARG A 49 27.02 -49.57 -3.77
CA ARG A 49 26.78 -48.50 -2.79
C ARG A 49 27.85 -48.51 -1.70
N VAL A 50 28.21 -49.70 -1.20
CA VAL A 50 29.16 -49.87 -0.09
C VAL A 50 30.61 -49.87 -0.60
N PHE A 51 30.84 -50.42 -1.79
CA PHE A 51 32.15 -50.51 -2.42
C PHE A 51 32.14 -49.82 -3.81
N PRO A 52 32.04 -48.48 -3.88
CA PRO A 52 31.97 -47.74 -5.14
C PRO A 52 33.23 -47.86 -6.01
N ASN A 53 34.36 -48.22 -5.38
CA ASN A 53 35.65 -48.42 -6.03
C ASN A 53 35.92 -49.87 -6.44
N ALA A 54 35.06 -50.84 -6.05
CA ALA A 54 35.18 -52.25 -6.41
C ALA A 54 34.81 -52.52 -7.88
N LYS A 55 34.94 -51.51 -8.75
CA LYS A 55 34.56 -51.58 -10.16
C LYS A 55 35.20 -52.82 -10.77
N SER A 56 34.31 -53.73 -11.12
CA SER A 56 34.57 -54.98 -11.80
C SER A 56 35.61 -54.79 -12.89
N LYS A 57 36.80 -55.40 -12.71
CA LYS A 57 37.84 -55.52 -13.75
C LYS A 57 37.34 -56.15 -15.07
N LYS A 58 36.10 -56.65 -15.09
CA LYS A 58 35.40 -57.18 -16.27
C LYS A 58 34.70 -56.12 -17.14
N VAL A 59 34.69 -54.84 -16.76
CA VAL A 59 33.94 -53.78 -17.47
C VAL A 59 34.79 -52.96 -18.45
N ASP A 60 36.10 -53.19 -18.51
CA ASP A 60 36.99 -52.52 -19.48
C ASP A 60 36.81 -53.03 -20.94
N SER A 61 35.82 -53.89 -21.19
CA SER A 61 35.45 -54.37 -22.54
C SER A 61 34.03 -53.98 -22.93
N ILE A 62 33.55 -52.80 -22.54
CA ILE A 62 32.39 -52.21 -23.21
C ILE A 62 32.89 -51.62 -24.53
N ASP A 63 32.33 -52.10 -25.63
CA ASP A 63 32.58 -51.60 -26.97
C ASP A 63 32.46 -50.05 -26.99
N PRO A 64 33.52 -49.31 -27.38
CA PRO A 64 33.50 -47.85 -27.37
C PRO A 64 32.35 -47.25 -28.19
N GLU A 65 31.84 -47.98 -29.18
CA GLU A 65 30.69 -47.57 -29.97
C GLU A 65 29.38 -47.56 -29.14
N ILE A 66 29.20 -48.54 -28.26
CA ILE A 66 28.03 -48.63 -27.37
C ILE A 66 28.09 -47.55 -26.28
N ASP A 67 29.27 -47.29 -25.72
CA ASP A 67 29.45 -46.21 -24.74
C ASP A 67 29.19 -44.82 -25.36
N LEU A 68 29.62 -44.61 -26.60
CA LEU A 68 29.33 -43.37 -27.34
C LEU A 68 27.82 -43.20 -27.59
N LEU A 69 27.12 -44.27 -27.99
CA LEU A 69 25.67 -44.25 -28.21
C LEU A 69 24.90 -43.94 -26.92
N LEU A 70 25.28 -44.55 -25.79
CA LEU A 70 24.69 -44.29 -24.48
C LEU A 70 24.92 -42.84 -24.02
N LYS A 71 26.12 -42.30 -24.25
CA LYS A 71 26.43 -40.90 -23.98
C LYS A 71 25.58 -39.97 -24.84
N GLN A 72 25.39 -40.29 -26.12
CA GLN A 72 24.55 -39.49 -27.01
C GLN A 72 23.08 -39.47 -26.58
N GLN A 73 22.51 -40.64 -26.23
CA GLN A 73 21.14 -40.71 -25.68
C GLN A 73 21.01 -39.95 -24.37
N LYS A 74 22.03 -39.97 -23.51
CA LYS A 74 22.04 -39.20 -22.27
C LYS A 74 22.05 -37.70 -22.53
N ILE A 75 22.82 -37.24 -23.52
CA ILE A 75 22.86 -35.83 -23.93
C ILE A 75 21.48 -35.40 -24.43
N GLU A 76 20.87 -36.16 -25.34
CA GLU A 76 19.54 -35.84 -25.88
C GLU A 76 18.46 -35.77 -24.80
N ASN A 77 18.48 -36.72 -23.85
CA ASN A 77 17.55 -36.70 -22.72
C ASN A 77 17.77 -35.47 -21.81
N LEU A 78 19.02 -35.09 -21.55
CA LEU A 78 19.33 -33.91 -20.75
C LEU A 78 18.93 -32.61 -21.47
N GLU A 79 19.13 -32.52 -22.78
CA GLU A 79 18.68 -31.39 -23.60
C GLU A 79 17.16 -31.25 -23.58
N TYR A 80 16.43 -32.37 -23.70
CA TYR A 80 14.98 -32.39 -23.56
C TYR A 80 14.52 -31.89 -22.20
N GLN A 81 15.14 -32.35 -21.12
CA GLN A 81 14.83 -31.89 -19.76
C GLN A 81 15.12 -30.40 -19.58
N LEU A 82 16.23 -29.89 -20.14
CA LEU A 82 16.56 -28.47 -20.09
C LEU A 82 15.52 -27.61 -20.81
N VAL A 83 15.03 -28.05 -21.97
CA VAL A 83 13.98 -27.33 -22.72
C VAL A 83 12.68 -27.32 -21.91
N GLN A 84 12.29 -28.45 -21.33
CA GLN A 84 11.09 -28.50 -20.48
C GLN A 84 11.20 -27.60 -19.25
N LEU A 85 12.33 -27.63 -18.54
CA LEU A 85 12.56 -26.81 -17.36
C LEU A 85 12.57 -25.31 -17.70
N LYS A 86 13.19 -24.91 -18.82
CA LYS A 86 13.13 -23.52 -19.30
C LYS A 86 11.70 -23.07 -19.57
N ARG A 87 10.90 -23.91 -20.24
CA ARG A 87 9.49 -23.60 -20.52
C ARG A 87 8.66 -23.49 -19.23
N GLN A 88 8.93 -24.33 -18.23
CA GLN A 88 8.28 -24.23 -16.93
C GLN A 88 8.66 -22.93 -16.21
N LEU A 89 9.93 -22.53 -16.28
CA LEU A 89 10.40 -21.29 -15.68
C LEU A 89 9.76 -20.06 -16.32
N GLU A 90 9.74 -20.02 -17.66
CA GLU A 90 9.10 -18.93 -18.42
C GLU A 90 7.61 -18.81 -18.09
N LYS A 91 6.90 -19.94 -18.05
CA LYS A 91 5.48 -19.96 -17.62
C LYS A 91 5.32 -19.45 -16.17
N GLN A 92 6.22 -19.80 -15.26
CA GLN A 92 6.15 -19.30 -13.89
C GLN A 92 6.37 -17.78 -13.84
N ASP A 93 7.32 -17.24 -14.61
CA ASP A 93 7.56 -15.79 -14.69
C ASP A 93 6.35 -15.04 -15.26
N GLU A 94 5.67 -15.61 -16.25
CA GLU A 94 4.39 -15.08 -16.76
C GLU A 94 3.30 -15.09 -15.68
N ASP A 95 3.14 -16.21 -14.96
CA ASP A 95 2.15 -16.36 -13.88
C ASP A 95 2.44 -15.36 -12.74
N TYR A 96 3.71 -15.17 -12.37
CA TYR A 96 4.14 -14.17 -11.37
C TYR A 96 3.88 -12.75 -11.83
N SER A 97 4.20 -12.42 -13.09
CA SER A 97 3.96 -11.09 -13.66
C SER A 97 2.47 -10.78 -13.72
N TRP A 98 1.65 -11.76 -14.11
CA TRP A 98 0.20 -11.65 -14.10
C TRP A 98 -0.34 -11.40 -12.68
N LEU A 99 0.13 -12.18 -11.70
CA LEU A 99 -0.29 -12.02 -10.30
C LEU A 99 0.14 -10.66 -9.74
N ARG A 100 1.34 -10.20 -10.10
CA ARG A 100 1.84 -8.88 -9.71
C ARG A 100 0.95 -7.77 -10.26
N ASN A 101 0.62 -7.82 -11.55
CA ASN A 101 -0.29 -6.86 -12.17
C ASN A 101 -1.68 -6.84 -11.51
N LYS A 102 -2.21 -8.00 -11.11
CA LYS A 102 -3.48 -8.09 -10.37
C LYS A 102 -3.38 -7.46 -8.98
N PHE A 103 -2.28 -7.68 -8.29
CA PHE A 103 -2.02 -7.07 -6.99
C PHE A 103 -1.93 -5.55 -7.11
N ASP A 104 -1.14 -5.05 -8.06
CA ASP A 104 -0.95 -3.61 -8.27
C ASP A 104 -2.27 -2.94 -8.69
N SER A 105 -3.06 -3.57 -9.58
CA SER A 105 -4.39 -3.07 -9.97
C SER A 105 -5.38 -3.01 -8.81
N THR A 106 -5.36 -4.01 -7.94
CA THR A 106 -6.27 -4.06 -6.77
C THR A 106 -5.86 -3.02 -5.74
N THR A 107 -4.56 -2.84 -5.52
CA THR A 107 -4.01 -1.82 -4.63
C THR A 107 -4.40 -0.43 -5.11
N LEU A 108 -4.21 -0.14 -6.41
CA LEU A 108 -4.62 1.12 -7.01
C LEU A 108 -6.12 1.37 -6.87
N LEU A 109 -6.96 0.35 -7.09
CA LEU A 109 -8.41 0.48 -6.94
C LEU A 109 -8.82 0.75 -5.48
N LEU A 110 -8.12 0.16 -4.52
CA LEU A 110 -8.35 0.38 -3.09
C LEU A 110 -7.94 1.79 -2.67
N GLU A 111 -6.77 2.26 -3.10
CA GLU A 111 -6.30 3.64 -2.89
C GLU A 111 -7.31 4.65 -3.45
N GLN A 112 -7.72 4.47 -4.72
CA GLN A 112 -8.71 5.36 -5.35
C GLN A 112 -10.05 5.37 -4.61
N LYS A 113 -10.53 4.21 -4.12
CA LYS A 113 -11.79 4.13 -3.37
C LYS A 113 -11.70 4.81 -2.00
N LEU A 114 -10.54 4.71 -1.35
CA LEU A 114 -10.30 5.37 -0.07
C LEU A 114 -10.32 6.89 -0.26
N ASP A 115 -9.62 7.37 -1.29
CA ASP A 115 -9.50 8.80 -1.57
C ASP A 115 -10.81 9.43 -2.05
N THR A 116 -11.62 8.71 -2.83
CA THR A 116 -12.86 9.29 -3.40
C THR A 116 -14.03 9.25 -2.42
N SER A 117 -14.22 8.15 -1.69
CA SER A 117 -15.39 7.99 -0.81
C SER A 117 -15.34 8.91 0.42
N GLU A 118 -14.19 9.04 1.07
CA GLU A 118 -14.08 9.87 2.27
C GLU A 118 -14.02 11.36 1.91
N LEU A 119 -13.26 11.72 0.87
CA LEU A 119 -13.12 13.10 0.42
C LEU A 119 -14.46 13.68 -0.05
N ASP A 120 -15.24 12.93 -0.84
CA ASP A 120 -16.55 13.41 -1.31
C ASP A 120 -17.54 13.56 -0.16
N LYS A 121 -17.52 12.65 0.82
CA LYS A 121 -18.33 12.75 2.03
C LYS A 121 -17.99 14.01 2.83
N HIS A 122 -16.70 14.26 3.09
CA HIS A 122 -16.25 15.46 3.79
C HIS A 122 -16.58 16.74 3.02
N LYS A 123 -16.45 16.72 1.70
CA LYS A 123 -16.79 17.87 0.85
C LYS A 123 -18.29 18.20 0.91
N GLN A 124 -19.15 17.19 0.91
CA GLN A 124 -20.59 17.38 1.09
C GLN A 124 -20.93 17.92 2.48
N GLU A 125 -20.30 17.38 3.53
CA GLU A 125 -20.48 17.82 4.91
C GLU A 125 -20.04 19.29 5.11
N ILE A 126 -18.87 19.66 4.58
CA ILE A 126 -18.39 21.05 4.60
C ILE A 126 -19.37 21.99 3.90
N LYS A 127 -19.90 21.58 2.73
CA LYS A 127 -20.88 22.39 1.99
C LYS A 127 -22.15 22.60 2.82
N LYS A 128 -22.67 21.54 3.44
CA LYS A 128 -23.86 21.61 4.30
C LYS A 128 -23.64 22.51 5.52
N LEU A 129 -22.52 22.33 6.24
CA LEU A 129 -22.18 23.15 7.40
C LEU A 129 -21.96 24.63 7.02
N SER A 130 -21.38 24.89 5.84
CA SER A 130 -21.24 26.24 5.32
C SER A 130 -22.60 26.89 5.03
N GLU A 131 -23.53 26.17 4.41
CA GLU A 131 -24.89 26.65 4.17
C GLU A 131 -25.64 26.92 5.49
N GLU A 132 -25.55 26.01 6.46
CA GLU A 132 -26.13 26.20 7.80
C GLU A 132 -25.55 27.44 8.51
N SER A 133 -24.23 27.64 8.44
CA SER A 133 -23.56 28.82 8.99
C SER A 133 -24.08 30.12 8.38
N ILE A 134 -24.19 30.19 7.06
CA ILE A 134 -24.75 31.35 6.35
C ILE A 134 -26.20 31.64 6.78
N GLN A 135 -27.00 30.59 6.99
CA GLN A 135 -28.37 30.76 7.47
C GLN A 135 -28.42 31.27 8.90
N TRP A 136 -27.53 30.79 9.78
CA TRP A 136 -27.41 31.29 11.14
C TRP A 136 -26.99 32.75 11.19
N GLU A 137 -26.02 33.15 10.36
CA GLU A 137 -25.59 34.55 10.23
C GLU A 137 -26.75 35.45 9.77
N LYS A 138 -27.51 35.02 8.75
CA LYS A 138 -28.70 35.75 8.29
C LYS A 138 -29.75 35.91 9.40
N LYS A 139 -30.03 34.83 10.14
CA LYS A 139 -30.98 34.86 11.28
C LYS A 139 -30.48 35.80 12.38
N TYR A 140 -29.20 35.73 12.72
CA TYR A 140 -28.58 36.60 13.71
C TYR A 140 -28.66 38.08 13.31
N ASN A 141 -28.28 38.42 12.09
CA ASN A 141 -28.35 39.79 11.57
C ASN A 141 -29.79 40.32 11.55
N THR A 142 -30.76 39.46 11.19
CA THR A 142 -32.19 39.82 11.23
C THR A 142 -32.66 40.10 12.66
N LEU A 143 -32.26 39.25 13.62
CA LEU A 143 -32.60 39.43 15.02
C LEU A 143 -32.00 40.72 15.60
N LEU A 144 -30.74 41.01 15.24
CA LEU A 144 -30.04 42.23 15.63
C LEU A 144 -30.79 43.47 15.12
N ALA A 145 -31.11 43.51 13.82
CA ALA A 145 -31.87 44.60 13.21
C ALA A 145 -33.26 44.77 13.84
N ALA A 146 -33.95 43.67 14.16
CA ALA A 146 -35.25 43.72 14.83
C ALA A 146 -35.16 44.33 16.25
N ASN A 147 -34.08 44.04 16.98
CA ASN A 147 -33.86 44.58 18.31
C ASN A 147 -33.51 46.07 18.28
N GLU A 148 -32.68 46.49 17.33
CA GLU A 148 -32.39 47.91 17.07
C GLU A 148 -33.67 48.68 16.74
N LEU A 149 -34.50 48.15 15.83
CA LEU A 149 -35.78 48.77 15.47
C LEU A 149 -36.73 48.89 16.67
N LYS A 150 -36.82 47.85 17.50
CA LYS A 150 -37.64 47.87 18.73
C LYS A 150 -37.19 48.97 19.69
N THR A 151 -35.89 49.18 19.82
CA THR A 151 -35.29 50.24 20.65
C THR A 151 -35.64 51.62 20.10
N LEU A 152 -35.43 51.83 18.80
CA LEU A 152 -35.78 53.08 18.11
C LEU A 152 -37.28 53.39 18.17
N LEU A 153 -38.16 52.39 18.11
CA LEU A 153 -39.60 52.58 18.28
C LEU A 153 -39.96 53.04 19.69
N LYS A 154 -39.31 52.48 20.72
CA LYS A 154 -39.52 52.89 22.11
C LYS A 154 -39.07 54.33 22.34
N GLU A 155 -37.89 54.69 21.83
CA GLU A 155 -37.37 56.07 21.90
C GLU A 155 -38.28 57.05 21.14
N ASN A 156 -38.74 56.70 19.93
CA ASN A 156 -39.69 57.51 19.18
C ASN A 156 -41.01 57.72 19.94
N LYS A 157 -41.52 56.68 20.62
CA LYS A 157 -42.73 56.79 21.45
C LYS A 157 -42.50 57.75 22.62
N GLU A 158 -41.39 57.63 23.32
CA GLU A 158 -41.04 58.51 24.45
C GLU A 158 -40.86 59.97 23.99
N LEU A 159 -40.23 60.20 22.83
CA LEU A 159 -40.10 61.53 22.24
C LEU A 159 -41.46 62.13 21.85
N LYS A 160 -42.38 61.33 21.30
CA LYS A 160 -43.75 61.77 21.00
C LYS A 160 -44.51 62.14 22.27
N GLU A 161 -44.45 61.32 23.32
CA GLU A 161 -45.06 61.62 24.62
C GLU A 161 -44.48 62.91 25.24
N LYS A 162 -43.14 63.09 25.17
CA LYS A 162 -42.48 64.33 25.60
C LYS A 162 -42.97 65.54 24.80
N LEU A 163 -43.05 65.44 23.48
CA LEU A 163 -43.56 66.52 22.62
C LEU A 163 -45.02 66.86 22.95
N GLU A 164 -45.89 65.88 23.14
CA GLU A 164 -47.30 66.08 23.48
C GLU A 164 -47.47 66.71 24.87
N SER A 165 -46.64 66.31 25.83
CA SER A 165 -46.57 66.93 27.16
C SER A 165 -46.09 68.40 27.13
N LEU A 166 -45.18 68.74 26.20
CA LEU A 166 -44.73 70.11 25.99
C LEU A 166 -45.79 70.95 25.28
N ASN A 167 -46.47 70.38 24.29
CA ASN A 167 -47.49 71.08 23.52
C ASN A 167 -48.74 71.37 24.37
N SER A 168 -49.16 70.43 25.22
CA SER A 168 -50.22 70.64 26.21
C SER A 168 -49.87 71.72 27.24
N LYS A 169 -48.61 71.75 27.73
CA LYS A 169 -48.10 72.86 28.57
C LYS A 169 -48.12 74.21 27.86
N LEU A 170 -47.84 74.24 26.56
CA LEU A 170 -47.87 75.45 25.74
C LEU A 170 -49.31 75.96 25.51
N SER A 171 -50.29 75.06 25.40
CA SER A 171 -51.72 75.40 25.29
C SER A 171 -52.31 75.96 26.60
N THR A 172 -51.82 75.57 27.77
CA THR A 172 -52.20 76.21 29.06
C THR A 172 -51.53 77.56 29.31
N THR A 173 -50.47 77.90 28.58
CA THR A 173 -49.72 79.16 28.78
C THR A 173 -50.10 80.26 27.78
N LYS A 174 -51.04 80.01 26.86
CA LYS A 174 -51.58 81.02 25.93
C LYS A 174 -53.02 81.40 26.25
N ILE A 175 -53.23 81.93 27.46
CA ILE A 175 -54.13 83.07 27.68
C ILE A 175 -53.29 84.15 28.35
N ASN A 176 -52.41 84.77 27.59
CA ASN A 176 -52.12 86.21 27.66
C ASN A 176 -51.08 86.57 26.60
N ASN A 177 -51.39 87.69 25.93
CA ASN A 177 -50.59 88.48 25.00
C ASN A 177 -50.66 88.14 23.50
N VAL A 178 -51.47 89.00 22.88
CA VAL A 178 -51.63 89.38 21.48
C VAL A 178 -50.47 90.26 21.01
N ALA A 179 -50.23 90.24 19.68
CA ALA A 179 -49.37 91.09 18.85
C ALA A 179 -47.86 90.85 18.99
N ASN A 180 -47.04 90.77 17.93
CA ASN A 180 -47.05 91.62 16.75
C ASN A 180 -46.22 91.01 15.59
N THR A 181 -46.73 91.21 14.37
CA THR A 181 -46.14 91.33 13.01
C THR A 181 -44.74 90.78 12.62
N ASN A 182 -44.76 90.05 11.49
CA ASN A 182 -43.93 90.14 10.27
C ASN A 182 -42.39 90.16 10.40
N SER A 183 -41.73 89.18 9.74
CA SER A 183 -40.98 89.42 8.49
C SER A 183 -40.49 88.09 7.89
N VAL A 184 -40.70 87.99 6.58
CA VAL A 184 -40.22 86.95 5.67
C VAL A 184 -38.79 87.29 5.27
N GLU A 185 -37.85 86.38 5.43
CA GLU A 185 -36.56 86.44 4.73
C GLU A 185 -36.11 85.06 4.24
N LYS A 186 -35.93 84.98 2.92
CA LYS A 186 -35.33 83.88 2.15
C LYS A 186 -33.81 83.97 2.26
N ILE A 187 -33.12 82.93 2.74
CA ILE A 187 -31.70 82.65 2.48
C ILE A 187 -31.54 81.11 2.52
N SER A 188 -31.43 80.46 1.37
CA SER A 188 -30.21 80.09 0.64
C SER A 188 -29.72 78.68 0.98
N THR A 189 -29.84 77.81 -0.01
CA THR A 189 -29.16 76.52 -0.13
C THR A 189 -27.64 76.71 -0.13
N GLN A 190 -26.92 76.03 0.76
CA GLN A 190 -25.62 75.45 0.43
C GLN A 190 -25.22 74.38 1.45
N ALA A 191 -24.95 73.19 0.92
CA ALA A 191 -24.43 72.02 1.60
C ALA A 191 -22.91 72.16 1.80
N VAL A 192 -22.41 71.83 3.00
CA VAL A 192 -20.98 71.64 3.31
C VAL A 192 -20.89 70.61 4.46
N VAL A 193 -20.63 69.32 4.20
CA VAL A 193 -19.33 68.60 4.14
C VAL A 193 -19.24 67.58 5.29
N SER A 194 -19.28 66.30 4.93
CA SER A 194 -18.24 65.31 5.26
C SER A 194 -18.48 64.03 4.46
N PRO A 195 -17.66 63.74 3.43
CA PRO A 195 -17.42 62.38 3.01
C PRO A 195 -15.93 62.07 3.20
N ASN A 196 -15.62 61.16 4.11
CA ASN A 196 -14.34 60.46 4.09
C ASN A 196 -14.48 59.13 4.82
N LEU A 197 -14.61 58.05 4.06
CA LEU A 197 -13.74 56.88 4.21
C LEU A 197 -13.82 56.05 2.92
N SER A 198 -13.00 56.46 1.95
CA SER A 198 -12.70 55.67 0.76
C SER A 198 -11.69 54.58 1.11
N HIS A 199 -12.00 53.38 0.62
CA HIS A 199 -11.13 52.22 0.55
C HIS A 199 -9.75 52.52 -0.04
N PRO A 200 -8.68 51.94 0.52
CA PRO A 200 -7.53 51.54 -0.26
C PRO A 200 -7.64 50.05 -0.63
N THR A 201 -8.04 49.79 -1.88
CA THR A 201 -7.73 48.54 -2.56
C THR A 201 -6.29 48.64 -3.06
N GLN A 202 -5.35 48.03 -2.33
CA GLN A 202 -4.07 47.65 -2.90
C GLN A 202 -4.01 46.14 -3.07
N GLN A 203 -3.97 45.78 -4.35
CA GLN A 203 -3.50 44.50 -4.85
C GLN A 203 -2.14 44.18 -4.22
N ASN A 204 -2.02 42.99 -3.63
CA ASN A 204 -0.76 42.27 -3.68
C ASN A 204 -1.00 40.84 -4.15
N LYS A 205 -0.21 40.50 -5.16
CA LYS A 205 -0.20 39.27 -5.93
C LYS A 205 0.16 38.09 -5.04
N ILE A 206 -0.66 37.04 -5.01
CA ILE A 206 -0.17 35.69 -4.71
C ILE A 206 -0.04 34.99 -6.07
N ALA A 207 1.19 35.03 -6.58
CA ALA A 207 1.59 34.25 -7.72
C ALA A 207 1.68 32.78 -7.33
N THR A 208 1.18 31.96 -8.25
CA THR A 208 1.37 30.53 -8.43
C THR A 208 2.76 30.03 -7.98
N GLY A 209 2.78 29.18 -6.95
CA GLY A 209 3.92 28.32 -6.66
C GLY A 209 3.90 27.12 -7.60
N SER A 210 4.77 27.13 -8.59
CA SER A 210 5.16 25.99 -9.40
C SER A 210 5.91 24.97 -8.54
N THR A 211 5.38 23.75 -8.40
CA THR A 211 6.16 22.61 -7.89
C THR A 211 7.14 22.18 -8.98
N GLN A 212 8.35 22.75 -8.94
CA GLN A 212 9.46 22.27 -9.75
C GLN A 212 9.97 20.96 -9.13
N PHE A 213 9.96 19.92 -9.97
CA PHE A 213 10.79 18.73 -9.82
C PHE A 213 12.25 19.15 -9.67
N SER A 214 12.86 18.81 -8.53
CA SER A 214 14.32 18.75 -8.42
C SER A 214 14.78 17.34 -8.73
N HIS A 215 15.25 17.15 -9.96
CA HIS A 215 16.24 16.13 -10.24
C HIS A 215 17.51 16.45 -9.44
N THR A 216 17.90 15.53 -8.56
CA THR A 216 19.28 15.45 -8.09
C THR A 216 19.86 14.15 -8.64
N GLU A 217 20.40 14.23 -9.85
CA GLU A 217 21.50 13.37 -10.27
C GLU A 217 22.77 13.86 -9.59
N GLY A 218 23.40 12.97 -8.83
CA GLY A 218 24.68 13.19 -8.18
C GLY A 218 25.34 11.86 -7.92
N GLN A 219 26.07 11.37 -8.92
CA GLN A 219 27.00 10.25 -8.82
C GLN A 219 28.07 10.53 -7.73
N PHE A 220 28.39 9.54 -6.89
CA PHE A 220 29.65 8.77 -6.95
C PHE A 220 29.94 7.94 -5.66
N ARG A 221 30.39 6.70 -5.92
CA ARG A 221 31.34 5.83 -5.17
C ARG A 221 30.90 4.93 -3.99
N HIS A 222 30.96 3.64 -4.32
CA HIS A 222 31.59 2.50 -3.62
C HIS A 222 31.98 2.59 -2.13
N SER A 223 31.30 1.76 -1.34
CA SER A 223 31.83 0.76 -0.38
C SER A 223 30.62 -0.15 -0.04
N GLY A 224 30.69 -1.48 -0.07
CA GLY A 224 31.55 -2.33 0.75
C GLY A 224 30.78 -2.74 2.02
N GLU A 225 30.38 -4.03 2.10
CA GLU A 225 30.00 -4.81 3.30
C GLU A 225 28.52 -5.20 3.56
N GLN A 226 28.33 -6.53 3.37
CA GLN A 226 27.59 -7.51 4.19
C GLN A 226 26.04 -7.66 4.05
N PRO A 227 25.55 -8.89 3.78
CA PRO A 227 24.14 -9.18 3.63
C PRO A 227 23.44 -9.37 4.98
N SER A 228 22.37 -8.59 5.22
CA SER A 228 21.45 -8.86 6.32
C SER A 228 20.67 -10.17 6.04
N THR A 229 20.75 -11.09 6.99
CA THR A 229 20.07 -12.39 6.93
C THR A 229 18.56 -12.22 6.99
N ALA A 230 17.86 -12.64 5.93
CA ALA A 230 16.41 -12.69 5.88
C ALA A 230 15.87 -13.70 6.90
N ILE A 231 15.19 -13.19 7.93
CA ILE A 231 14.44 -14.00 8.91
C ILE A 231 13.19 -14.52 8.21
N LYS A 232 13.17 -15.82 7.89
CA LYS A 232 11.98 -16.50 7.34
C LYS A 232 10.90 -16.62 8.42
N PRO A 233 9.63 -16.27 8.15
CA PRO A 233 8.56 -16.46 9.11
C PRO A 233 8.23 -17.95 9.30
N LYS A 234 8.09 -18.34 10.57
CA LYS A 234 7.81 -19.71 11.03
C LYS A 234 6.37 -20.08 10.66
N ARG A 235 6.19 -20.94 9.65
CA ARG A 235 4.88 -21.52 9.27
C ARG A 235 4.27 -22.26 10.46
N ARG A 236 3.11 -21.80 10.95
CA ARG A 236 2.27 -22.56 11.87
C ARG A 236 1.57 -23.68 11.10
N LYS A 237 1.75 -24.92 11.55
CA LYS A 237 0.99 -26.09 11.09
C LYS A 237 -0.42 -25.94 11.63
N ILE A 238 -1.38 -25.64 10.76
CA ILE A 238 -2.80 -25.83 11.06
C ILE A 238 -3.09 -27.30 10.74
N PHE A 239 -3.30 -28.10 11.79
CA PHE A 239 -3.82 -29.45 11.66
C PHE A 239 -5.26 -29.37 11.14
N GLY A 240 -5.59 -30.27 10.23
CA GLY A 240 -6.89 -30.35 9.58
C GLY A 240 -8.04 -30.57 10.57
N ILE A 241 -9.20 -30.09 10.14
CA ILE A 241 -10.49 -30.64 10.55
C ILE A 241 -11.23 -30.90 9.23
N PHE A 242 -11.81 -32.09 9.19
CA PHE A 242 -12.52 -32.77 8.11
C PHE A 242 -13.50 -31.90 7.33
#